data_AF-A0A956RV28-F1
#
_entry.id   AF-A0A956RV28-F1
#
_cell.length_a   1.000
_cell.length_b   1.000
_cell.length_c   1.000
_cell.angle_alpha   90.00
_cell.angle_beta   90.00
_cell.angle_gamma   90.00
#
_symmetry.space_group_name_H-M   'P 1'
#
loop_
_entity.id
_entity.type
_entity.pdbx_description
1 polymer ?
#
loop_
_entity_poly.entity_id
_entity_poly.type
_entity_poly.pdbx_seq_one_letter_code
_entity_poly.pdbx_strand_id
1 'polypeptide(L)'
;MSEQTRIGTNMDTCKKYIEKIPLSIYGELDDIENAELQVHLRSCEVCHREYHALQTMLTEIPQEPLHEAEEESLHLLRNLVSQKLKPKTRTKNGFDQGIFSFIIQRPVFQFGFAALLIALGFFIGKSTENKANLSLNENFKTLVSAQENLQAGNAYVQPYILGINKIEYDPATGKISIDYNTINDIQMQGAASDRSIHALLQQAVLANEDYNVRLQALKTVRAVAHQTPAAFDDSYLQVFNQILNQETDLGLRLQVLKILDVLPWNEQLKTLLQQVLIKNSEDALRIAAFRTITERESKKDELTDVLAKAQHDTSTFIKYRSEKLLEELRNSEATPLRREK
;
A
#
# COMPACT_ATOMS: atom_id res chain seq x y z
N MET A 1 -12.07 0.46 58.20
CA MET A 1 -11.25 -0.11 57.12
C MET A 1 -12.06 -1.18 56.39
N SER A 2 -12.91 -0.80 55.42
CA SER A 2 -13.55 -1.77 54.48
C SER A 2 -14.44 -1.09 53.42
N GLU A 3 -14.05 0.08 52.89
CA GLU A 3 -14.90 0.79 51.89
C GLU A 3 -14.16 1.16 50.60
N GLN A 4 -12.84 1.08 50.59
CA GLN A 4 -12.01 1.37 49.41
C GLN A 4 -11.70 0.14 48.55
N THR A 5 -12.09 -1.07 48.97
CA THR A 5 -11.82 -2.31 48.23
C THR A 5 -12.96 -2.73 47.28
N ARG A 6 -14.14 -2.07 47.32
CA ARG A 6 -15.30 -2.41 46.47
C ARG A 6 -15.37 -1.68 45.13
N ILE A 7 -14.58 -0.62 44.92
CA ILE A 7 -14.67 0.21 43.71
C ILE A 7 -13.82 -0.38 42.57
N GLY A 8 -12.71 -1.06 42.88
CA GLY A 8 -11.78 -1.60 41.88
C GLY A 8 -12.32 -2.78 41.07
N THR A 9 -13.17 -3.64 41.64
CA THR A 9 -13.70 -4.84 40.97
C THR A 9 -14.91 -4.57 40.07
N ASN A 10 -15.61 -3.43 40.26
CA ASN A 10 -16.80 -3.10 39.47
C ASN A 10 -16.46 -2.46 38.12
N MET A 11 -15.26 -1.88 37.95
CA MET A 11 -14.92 -1.12 36.75
C MET A 11 -14.57 -2.03 35.56
N ASP A 12 -13.89 -3.16 35.81
CA ASP A 12 -13.61 -4.17 34.77
C ASP A 12 -14.86 -4.95 34.36
N THR A 13 -15.78 -5.21 35.29
CA THR A 13 -17.06 -5.85 34.96
C THR A 13 -17.95 -4.94 34.12
N CYS A 14 -17.99 -3.62 34.43
CA CYS A 14 -18.76 -2.66 33.65
C CYS A 14 -18.25 -2.52 32.20
N LYS A 15 -16.93 -2.61 31.99
CA LYS A 15 -16.33 -2.50 30.66
C LYS A 15 -16.90 -3.54 29.68
N LYS A 16 -17.02 -4.79 30.12
CA LYS A 16 -17.63 -5.88 29.33
C LYS A 16 -19.08 -5.58 28.92
N TYR A 17 -19.86 -4.96 29.82
CA TYR A 17 -21.26 -4.64 29.52
C TYR A 17 -21.40 -3.37 28.68
N ILE A 18 -20.49 -2.40 28.80
CA ILE A 18 -20.46 -1.20 27.95
C ILE A 18 -20.24 -1.58 26.49
N GLU A 19 -19.38 -2.56 26.20
CA GLU A 19 -19.17 -3.07 24.84
C GLU A 19 -20.43 -3.79 24.27
N LYS A 20 -21.27 -4.36 25.14
CA LYS A 20 -22.51 -5.05 24.77
C LYS A 20 -23.72 -4.12 24.59
N ILE A 21 -23.68 -2.91 25.14
CA ILE A 21 -24.77 -1.91 25.01
C ILE A 21 -25.14 -1.61 23.55
N PRO A 22 -24.20 -1.24 22.64
CA PRO A 22 -24.56 -0.95 21.25
C PRO A 22 -25.13 -2.19 20.54
N LEU A 23 -24.54 -3.37 20.75
CA LEU A 23 -24.99 -4.63 20.16
C LEU A 23 -26.43 -4.99 20.58
N SER A 24 -26.78 -4.71 21.84
CA SER A 24 -28.15 -4.90 22.35
C SER A 24 -29.16 -4.01 21.63
N ILE A 25 -28.81 -2.74 21.36
CA ILE A 25 -29.70 -1.79 20.72
C ILE A 25 -29.93 -2.12 19.24
N TYR A 26 -28.91 -2.66 18.56
CA TYR A 26 -29.03 -3.14 17.18
C TYR A 26 -29.61 -4.56 17.06
N GLY A 27 -29.92 -5.23 18.17
CA GLY A 27 -30.50 -6.57 18.18
C GLY A 27 -29.52 -7.69 17.80
N GLU A 28 -28.22 -7.45 17.97
CA GLU A 28 -27.14 -8.38 17.59
C GLU A 28 -26.72 -9.32 18.74
N LEU A 29 -27.24 -9.12 19.95
CA LEU A 29 -27.03 -10.03 21.08
C LEU A 29 -28.04 -11.18 21.05
N ASP A 30 -27.58 -12.37 21.43
CA ASP A 30 -28.48 -13.50 21.66
C ASP A 30 -29.36 -13.29 22.92
N ASP A 31 -30.42 -14.10 23.06
CA ASP A 31 -31.40 -13.97 24.14
C ASP A 31 -30.79 -14.11 25.54
N ILE A 32 -29.73 -14.90 25.69
CA ILE A 32 -29.06 -15.18 26.97
C ILE A 32 -28.18 -13.99 27.34
N GLU A 33 -27.37 -13.51 26.41
CA GLU A 33 -26.49 -12.36 26.59
C GLU A 33 -27.26 -11.07 26.83
N ASN A 34 -28.41 -10.91 26.17
CA ASN A 34 -29.29 -9.77 26.39
C ASN A 34 -29.92 -9.85 27.79
N ALA A 35 -30.38 -11.02 28.23
CA ALA A 35 -30.90 -11.20 29.59
C ALA A 35 -29.84 -10.88 30.67
N GLU A 36 -28.58 -11.31 30.47
CA GLU A 36 -27.47 -10.98 31.36
C GLU A 36 -27.19 -9.47 31.42
N LEU A 37 -27.19 -8.80 30.27
CA LEU A 37 -27.03 -7.35 30.18
C LEU A 37 -28.17 -6.62 30.93
N GLN A 38 -29.42 -7.03 30.73
CA GLN A 38 -30.58 -6.43 31.40
C GLN A 38 -30.53 -6.59 32.92
N VAL A 39 -30.02 -7.72 33.43
CA VAL A 39 -29.78 -7.90 34.87
C VAL A 39 -28.70 -6.93 35.35
N HIS A 40 -27.61 -6.76 34.61
CA HIS A 40 -26.55 -5.82 34.97
C HIS A 40 -27.02 -4.36 34.98
N LEU A 41 -27.78 -3.94 33.95
CA LEU A 41 -28.33 -2.58 33.83
C LEU A 41 -29.25 -2.19 35.01
N ARG A 42 -29.94 -3.15 35.63
CA ARG A 42 -30.74 -2.91 36.84
C ARG A 42 -29.90 -2.68 38.10
N SER A 43 -28.65 -3.15 38.10
CA SER A 43 -27.76 -3.10 39.26
C SER A 43 -26.70 -2.01 39.17
N CYS A 44 -26.39 -1.53 37.96
CA CYS A 44 -25.32 -0.56 37.71
C CYS A 44 -25.87 0.73 37.08
N GLU A 45 -25.92 1.81 37.86
CA GLU A 45 -26.38 3.12 37.40
C GLU A 45 -25.51 3.72 36.27
N VAL A 46 -24.21 3.40 36.23
CA VAL A 46 -23.30 3.91 35.20
C VAL A 46 -23.67 3.34 33.84
N CYS A 47 -23.78 2.01 33.73
CA CYS A 47 -24.15 1.35 32.48
C CYS A 47 -25.60 1.68 32.06
N HIS A 48 -26.51 1.87 33.02
CA HIS A 48 -27.87 2.30 32.74
C HIS A 48 -27.93 3.69 32.08
N ARG A 49 -27.11 4.64 32.55
CA ARG A 49 -27.02 5.98 31.94
C ARG A 49 -26.47 5.93 30.52
N GLU A 50 -25.41 5.16 30.28
CA GLU A 50 -24.83 4.99 28.93
C GLU A 50 -25.83 4.36 27.96
N TYR A 51 -26.55 3.32 28.39
CA TYR A 51 -27.60 2.69 27.59
C TYR A 51 -28.70 3.69 27.20
N HIS A 52 -29.18 4.49 28.16
CA HIS A 52 -30.21 5.49 27.90
C HIS A 52 -29.71 6.65 27.01
N ALA A 53 -28.46 7.08 27.18
CA ALA A 53 -27.85 8.12 26.34
C ALA A 53 -27.78 7.69 24.87
N LEU A 54 -27.35 6.46 24.62
CA LEU A 54 -27.27 5.91 23.27
C LEU A 54 -28.66 5.70 22.64
N GLN A 55 -29.62 5.22 23.43
CA GLN A 55 -31.01 5.08 22.97
C GLN A 55 -31.63 6.43 22.60
N THR A 56 -31.40 7.46 23.42
CA THR A 56 -31.90 8.82 23.16
C THR A 56 -31.29 9.40 21.87
N MET A 57 -29.97 9.26 21.70
CA MET A 57 -29.27 9.68 20.48
C MET A 57 -29.86 9.01 19.23
N LEU A 58 -30.14 7.71 19.27
CA LEU A 58 -30.69 6.97 18.13
C LEU A 58 -32.13 7.37 17.80
N THR A 59 -32.91 7.77 18.81
CA THR A 59 -34.27 8.30 18.58
C THR A 59 -34.30 9.74 18.07
N GLU A 60 -33.24 10.52 18.29
CA GLU A 60 -33.11 11.89 17.79
C GLU A 60 -32.52 11.97 16.38
N ILE A 61 -31.86 10.91 15.91
CA ILE A 61 -31.43 10.81 14.51
C ILE A 61 -32.68 10.59 13.66
N PRO A 62 -33.02 11.52 12.74
CA PRO A 62 -34.11 11.29 11.81
C PRO A 62 -33.79 10.06 10.97
N GLN A 63 -34.54 8.98 11.21
CA GLN A 63 -34.55 7.79 10.37
C GLN A 63 -35.30 8.16 9.09
N GLU A 64 -34.66 8.97 8.25
CA GLU A 64 -35.15 9.23 6.91
C GLU A 64 -35.07 7.88 6.18
N PRO A 65 -36.20 7.28 5.77
CA PRO A 65 -36.13 6.04 5.02
C PRO A 65 -35.29 6.34 3.80
N LEU A 66 -34.22 5.57 3.58
CA LEU A 66 -33.47 5.60 2.34
C LEU A 66 -34.49 5.40 1.21
N HIS A 67 -34.87 6.50 0.57
CA HIS A 67 -35.77 6.47 -0.56
C HIS A 67 -35.02 5.69 -1.64
N GLU A 68 -35.43 4.46 -1.85
CA GLU A 68 -34.93 3.61 -2.92
C GLU A 68 -35.23 4.37 -4.21
N ALA A 69 -34.18 4.99 -4.78
CA ALA A 69 -34.33 5.90 -5.89
C ALA A 69 -35.03 5.16 -7.03
N GLU A 70 -36.21 5.64 -7.42
CA GLU A 70 -37.04 5.08 -8.48
C GLU A 70 -36.16 4.79 -9.71
N GLU A 71 -36.27 3.60 -10.29
CA GLU A 71 -35.32 3.08 -11.29
C GLU A 71 -35.16 4.03 -12.50
N GLU A 72 -36.21 4.76 -12.82
CA GLU A 72 -36.23 5.84 -13.82
C GLU A 72 -35.23 6.97 -13.50
N SER A 73 -35.15 7.39 -12.23
CA SER A 73 -34.24 8.43 -11.77
C SER A 73 -32.78 7.99 -11.82
N LEU A 74 -32.50 6.70 -11.54
CA LEU A 74 -31.17 6.10 -11.70
C LEU A 74 -30.76 6.00 -13.17
N HIS A 75 -31.69 5.67 -14.06
CA HIS A 75 -31.45 5.69 -15.51
C HIS A 75 -31.15 7.12 -16.00
N LEU A 76 -31.87 8.12 -15.50
CA LEU A 76 -31.66 9.52 -15.84
C LEU A 76 -30.27 10.00 -15.39
N LEU A 77 -29.87 9.66 -14.16
CA LEU A 77 -28.54 9.96 -13.63
C LEU A 77 -27.41 9.30 -14.43
N ARG A 78 -27.55 8.01 -14.79
CA ARG A 78 -26.57 7.30 -15.64
C ARG A 78 -26.45 7.93 -17.03
N ASN A 79 -27.56 8.37 -17.60
CA ASN A 79 -27.58 9.05 -18.90
C ASN A 79 -26.91 10.43 -18.83
N LEU A 80 -27.12 11.18 -17.75
CA LEU A 80 -26.46 12.48 -17.54
C LEU A 80 -24.96 12.33 -17.32
N VAL A 81 -24.54 11.34 -16.54
CA VAL A 81 -23.13 11.04 -16.29
C VAL A 81 -22.44 10.60 -17.58
N SER A 82 -23.03 9.67 -18.32
CA SER A 82 -22.48 9.22 -19.61
C SER A 82 -22.41 10.33 -20.66
N GLN A 83 -23.35 11.28 -20.67
CA GLN A 83 -23.26 12.47 -21.52
C GLN A 83 -22.12 13.41 -21.11
N LYS A 84 -21.89 13.62 -19.81
CA LYS A 84 -20.76 14.43 -19.32
C LYS A 84 -19.40 13.74 -19.50
N LEU A 85 -19.39 12.41 -19.53
CA LEU A 85 -18.19 11.60 -19.75
C LEU A 85 -17.88 11.33 -21.22
N LYS A 86 -18.75 11.74 -22.17
CA LYS A 86 -18.40 11.69 -23.59
C LYS A 86 -17.15 12.55 -23.79
N PRO A 87 -16.00 11.96 -24.18
CA PRO A 87 -14.80 12.73 -24.39
C PRO A 87 -15.08 13.76 -25.49
N LYS A 88 -14.81 15.04 -25.22
CA LYS A 88 -14.78 16.07 -26.26
C LYS A 88 -13.86 15.56 -27.35
N THR A 89 -14.44 15.16 -28.48
CA THR A 89 -13.70 14.70 -29.65
C THR A 89 -12.75 15.81 -30.04
N ARG A 90 -11.47 15.54 -29.80
CA ARG A 90 -10.30 16.31 -30.24
C ARG A 90 -10.52 16.66 -31.71
N THR A 91 -10.57 17.95 -32.01
CA THR A 91 -10.64 18.49 -33.38
C THR A 91 -9.53 17.86 -34.21
N LYS A 92 -9.90 16.93 -35.10
CA LYS A 92 -8.98 16.33 -36.07
C LYS A 92 -8.70 17.36 -37.15
N ASN A 93 -7.50 17.93 -37.10
CA ASN A 93 -6.91 18.67 -38.20
C ASN A 93 -6.72 17.73 -39.40
N GLY A 94 -7.49 17.96 -40.47
CA GLY A 94 -6.99 18.21 -41.84
C GLY A 94 -5.97 17.30 -42.51
N PHE A 95 -5.77 16.04 -42.11
CA PHE A 95 -4.87 15.12 -42.82
C PHE A 95 -5.43 13.69 -42.75
N ASP A 96 -6.13 13.27 -43.83
CA ASP A 96 -6.34 11.87 -44.29
C ASP A 96 -7.72 11.63 -44.91
N GLN A 97 -7.99 12.26 -46.05
CA GLN A 97 -9.05 11.80 -46.98
C GLN A 97 -8.51 11.30 -48.33
N GLY A 98 -7.20 11.22 -48.52
CA GLY A 98 -6.61 10.90 -49.83
C GLY A 98 -6.14 9.45 -50.03
N ILE A 99 -5.80 8.72 -48.97
CA ILE A 99 -4.99 7.50 -49.12
C ILE A 99 -5.82 6.21 -49.05
N PHE A 100 -6.96 6.22 -48.35
CA PHE A 100 -7.78 5.03 -48.14
C PHE A 100 -8.84 4.75 -49.22
N SER A 101 -9.14 5.70 -50.11
CA SER A 101 -10.17 5.48 -51.14
C SER A 101 -9.68 4.64 -52.33
N PHE A 102 -8.37 4.56 -52.56
CA PHE A 102 -7.80 3.85 -53.72
C PHE A 102 -7.57 2.34 -53.48
N ILE A 103 -7.43 1.91 -52.22
CA ILE A 103 -6.98 0.53 -51.90
C ILE A 103 -8.16 -0.47 -51.80
N ILE A 104 -9.42 0.00 -51.76
CA ILE A 104 -10.57 -0.84 -51.34
C ILE A 104 -11.36 -1.48 -52.51
N GLN A 105 -11.07 -1.17 -53.78
CA GLN A 105 -11.93 -1.58 -54.90
C GLN A 105 -11.62 -2.93 -55.57
N ARG A 106 -10.68 -3.75 -55.08
CA ARG A 106 -10.42 -5.08 -55.66
C ARG A 106 -10.39 -6.18 -54.60
N PRO A 107 -11.15 -7.28 -54.77
CA PRO A 107 -11.34 -8.31 -53.74
C PRO A 107 -10.03 -9.04 -53.37
N VAL A 108 -9.06 -9.10 -54.28
CA VAL A 108 -7.75 -9.72 -54.01
C VAL A 108 -6.91 -8.91 -53.00
N PHE A 109 -7.08 -7.59 -52.94
CA PHE A 109 -6.37 -6.75 -51.96
C PHE A 109 -7.05 -6.72 -50.60
N GLN A 110 -8.33 -7.12 -50.51
CA GLN A 110 -9.05 -7.18 -49.24
C GLN A 110 -8.52 -8.29 -48.33
N PHE A 111 -8.19 -9.47 -48.88
CA PHE A 111 -7.57 -10.55 -48.13
C PHE A 111 -6.13 -10.21 -47.72
N GLY A 112 -5.36 -9.58 -48.61
CA GLY A 112 -4.01 -9.11 -48.29
C GLY A 112 -4.01 -8.04 -47.19
N PHE A 113 -4.95 -7.11 -47.25
CA PHE A 113 -5.10 -6.07 -46.23
C PHE A 113 -5.61 -6.64 -44.90
N ALA A 114 -6.52 -7.61 -44.92
CA ALA A 114 -6.95 -8.31 -43.70
C ALA A 114 -5.81 -9.10 -43.07
N ALA A 115 -5.02 -9.85 -43.86
CA ALA A 115 -3.83 -10.54 -43.38
C ALA A 115 -2.78 -9.57 -42.84
N LEU A 116 -2.61 -8.41 -43.49
CA LEU A 116 -1.71 -7.35 -43.03
C LEU A 116 -2.21 -6.71 -41.75
N LEU A 117 -3.51 -6.45 -41.58
CA LEU A 117 -4.09 -5.96 -40.32
C LEU A 117 -3.99 -6.98 -39.20
N ILE A 118 -4.14 -8.27 -39.49
CA ILE A 118 -3.91 -9.35 -38.52
C ILE A 118 -2.43 -9.41 -38.16
N ALA A 119 -1.52 -9.31 -39.13
CA ALA A 119 -0.07 -9.30 -38.87
C ALA A 119 0.36 -8.04 -38.10
N LEU A 120 -0.20 -6.88 -38.44
CA LEU A 120 0.05 -5.61 -37.75
C LEU A 120 -0.58 -5.62 -36.36
N GLY A 121 -1.78 -6.17 -36.20
CA GLY A 121 -2.43 -6.40 -34.91
C GLY A 121 -1.69 -7.42 -34.05
N PHE A 122 -1.08 -8.44 -34.65
CA PHE A 122 -0.22 -9.41 -33.96
C PHE A 122 1.12 -8.78 -33.57
N PHE A 123 1.72 -7.95 -34.42
CA PHE A 123 2.98 -7.25 -34.09
C PHE A 123 2.79 -6.11 -33.09
N ILE A 124 1.72 -5.32 -33.23
CA ILE A 124 1.32 -4.31 -32.25
C ILE A 124 0.93 -5.01 -30.95
N GLY A 125 0.11 -6.07 -31.01
CA GLY A 125 -0.28 -6.88 -29.86
C GLY A 125 0.90 -7.50 -29.12
N LYS A 126 1.90 -8.00 -29.85
CA LYS A 126 3.16 -8.52 -29.27
C LYS A 126 4.08 -7.41 -28.76
N SER A 127 4.04 -6.22 -29.36
CA SER A 127 4.79 -5.04 -28.87
C SER A 127 4.09 -4.31 -27.72
N THR A 128 2.79 -4.54 -27.54
CA THR A 128 1.99 -4.22 -26.36
C THR A 128 1.78 -5.44 -25.48
N GLU A 129 2.69 -6.43 -25.54
CA GLU A 129 3.15 -7.02 -24.29
C GLU A 129 3.72 -5.83 -23.52
N ASN A 130 2.87 -5.27 -22.67
CA ASN A 130 3.27 -4.30 -21.69
C ASN A 130 4.59 -4.80 -21.11
N LYS A 131 5.64 -4.00 -21.27
CA LYS A 131 6.83 -4.05 -20.42
C LYS A 131 6.49 -3.69 -18.96
N ALA A 132 5.28 -3.95 -18.50
CA ALA A 132 5.04 -4.62 -17.24
C ALA A 132 5.17 -6.15 -17.49
N ASN A 133 6.29 -6.61 -18.06
CA ASN A 133 7.26 -7.27 -17.19
C ASN A 133 7.30 -6.64 -15.78
N LEU A 134 6.22 -6.82 -15.01
CA LEU A 134 6.37 -7.27 -13.64
C LEU A 134 7.31 -8.46 -13.78
N SER A 135 8.60 -8.25 -13.55
CA SER A 135 9.47 -9.34 -13.17
C SER A 135 8.91 -9.82 -11.84
N LEU A 136 7.81 -10.56 -11.90
CA LEU A 136 7.47 -11.55 -10.91
C LEU A 136 8.78 -12.32 -10.78
N ASN A 137 9.43 -12.10 -9.64
CA ASN A 137 10.70 -12.69 -9.28
C ASN A 137 10.65 -14.14 -9.79
N GLU A 138 11.64 -14.62 -10.55
CA GLU A 138 11.65 -16.02 -11.04
C GLU A 138 11.45 -17.01 -9.87
N ASN A 139 11.80 -16.58 -8.65
CA ASN A 139 11.49 -17.24 -7.38
C ASN A 139 9.97 -17.32 -7.05
N PHE A 140 9.15 -16.33 -7.40
CA PHE A 140 7.69 -16.38 -7.22
C PHE A 140 7.00 -17.29 -8.21
N LYS A 141 7.40 -17.24 -9.49
CA LYS A 141 6.86 -18.15 -10.53
C LYS A 141 7.13 -19.60 -10.18
N THR A 142 8.30 -19.88 -9.58
CA THR A 142 8.68 -21.21 -9.08
C THR A 142 7.94 -21.61 -7.79
N LEU A 143 7.68 -20.69 -6.86
CA LEU A 143 6.91 -20.96 -5.63
C LEU A 143 5.42 -21.22 -5.88
N VAL A 144 4.79 -20.44 -6.75
CA VAL A 144 3.38 -20.64 -7.16
C VAL A 144 3.22 -21.93 -7.98
N SER A 145 4.27 -22.39 -8.67
CA SER A 145 4.28 -23.72 -9.30
C SER A 145 4.65 -24.88 -8.36
N ALA A 146 5.24 -24.61 -7.19
CA ALA A 146 5.74 -25.64 -6.27
C ALA A 146 4.75 -25.98 -5.14
N GLN A 147 3.76 -25.13 -4.88
CA GLN A 147 2.69 -25.39 -3.92
C GLN A 147 1.60 -26.21 -4.61
N GLU A 148 1.80 -27.54 -4.61
CA GLU A 148 0.97 -28.61 -5.18
C GLU A 148 0.18 -28.26 -6.45
N ASN A 149 0.66 -28.79 -7.58
CA ASN A 149 -0.08 -28.82 -8.84
C ASN A 149 -1.52 -29.29 -8.57
N LEU A 150 -2.50 -28.39 -8.75
CA LEU A 150 -3.90 -28.78 -8.81
C LEU A 150 -4.10 -29.63 -10.08
N GLN A 151 -4.06 -30.96 -9.94
CA GLN A 151 -4.40 -31.87 -11.03
C GLN A 151 -5.91 -31.81 -11.31
N ALA A 152 -6.30 -30.92 -12.21
CA ALA A 152 -7.59 -30.99 -12.90
C ALA A 152 -7.41 -31.80 -14.20
N GLY A 153 -7.20 -33.12 -14.08
CA GLY A 153 -6.92 -34.00 -15.22
C GLY A 153 -5.54 -33.75 -15.86
N ASN A 154 -5.42 -34.01 -17.17
CA ASN A 154 -4.15 -33.96 -17.94
C ASN A 154 -3.63 -32.53 -18.25
N ALA A 155 -4.10 -31.49 -17.55
CA ALA A 155 -3.72 -30.11 -17.81
C ALA A 155 -3.10 -29.47 -16.56
N TYR A 156 -1.89 -28.93 -16.71
CA TYR A 156 -1.20 -28.14 -15.70
C TYR A 156 -1.84 -26.74 -15.66
N VAL A 157 -2.49 -26.38 -14.55
CA VAL A 157 -3.01 -25.02 -14.35
C VAL A 157 -2.08 -24.31 -13.37
N GLN A 158 -1.34 -23.32 -13.87
CA GLN A 158 -0.55 -22.43 -13.02
C GLN A 158 -1.52 -21.45 -12.35
N PRO A 159 -1.58 -21.38 -11.01
CA PRO A 159 -2.52 -20.48 -10.34
C PRO A 159 -2.21 -19.03 -10.72
N TYR A 160 -3.20 -18.36 -11.32
CA TYR A 160 -3.12 -16.93 -11.61
C TYR A 160 -3.77 -16.17 -10.44
N ILE A 161 -2.97 -15.37 -9.73
CA ILE A 161 -3.49 -14.53 -8.65
C ILE A 161 -4.17 -13.33 -9.28
N LEU A 162 -5.46 -13.19 -9.02
CA LEU A 162 -6.29 -12.10 -9.49
C LEU A 162 -6.13 -10.86 -8.61
N GLY A 163 -5.93 -11.05 -7.31
CA GLY A 163 -5.81 -9.96 -6.34
C GLY A 163 -5.55 -10.46 -4.93
N ILE A 164 -5.05 -9.58 -4.06
CA ILE A 164 -4.86 -9.85 -2.63
C ILE A 164 -5.88 -9.01 -1.88
N ASN A 165 -6.66 -9.62 -0.98
CA ASN A 165 -7.76 -8.96 -0.29
C ASN A 165 -7.33 -8.44 1.08
N LYS A 166 -6.51 -9.21 1.80
CA LYS A 166 -6.21 -8.93 3.20
C LYS A 166 -4.84 -9.45 3.60
N ILE A 167 -4.18 -8.69 4.47
CA ILE A 167 -2.89 -9.04 5.07
C ILE A 167 -2.94 -8.75 6.56
N GLU A 168 -2.68 -9.78 7.37
CA GLU A 168 -2.58 -9.68 8.82
C GLU A 168 -1.20 -10.15 9.29
N TYR A 169 -0.67 -9.44 10.28
CA TYR A 169 0.60 -9.77 10.91
C TYR A 169 0.42 -9.81 12.41
N ASP A 170 0.82 -10.92 13.02
CA ASP A 170 0.83 -11.10 14.47
C ASP A 170 2.27 -10.93 15.00
N PRO A 171 2.57 -9.83 15.71
CA PRO A 171 3.90 -9.57 16.26
C PRO A 171 4.33 -10.55 17.36
N ALA A 172 3.37 -11.18 18.06
CA ALA A 172 3.67 -12.09 19.16
C ALA A 172 4.13 -13.46 18.64
N THR A 173 3.51 -13.93 17.55
CA THR A 173 3.85 -15.22 16.94
C THR A 173 4.79 -15.10 15.74
N GLY A 174 4.96 -13.90 15.19
CA GLY A 174 5.75 -13.66 13.97
C GLY A 174 5.10 -14.23 12.71
N LYS A 175 3.80 -14.57 12.76
CA LYS A 175 3.06 -15.16 11.65
C LYS A 175 2.39 -14.09 10.80
N ILE A 176 2.33 -14.34 9.50
CA ILE A 176 1.66 -13.51 8.51
C ILE A 176 0.58 -14.33 7.83
N SER A 177 -0.64 -13.80 7.80
CA SER A 177 -1.79 -14.38 7.09
C SER A 177 -2.15 -13.49 5.89
N ILE A 178 -2.28 -14.09 4.70
CA ILE A 178 -2.59 -13.40 3.44
C ILE A 178 -3.78 -14.10 2.79
N ASP A 179 -4.85 -13.35 2.54
CA ASP A 179 -6.03 -13.81 1.82
C ASP A 179 -5.96 -13.27 0.38
N TYR A 180 -6.01 -14.16 -0.62
CA TYR A 180 -5.87 -13.79 -2.03
C TYR A 180 -6.77 -14.62 -2.95
N ASN A 181 -7.17 -14.00 -4.07
CA ASN A 181 -8.05 -14.60 -5.06
C ASN A 181 -7.21 -15.27 -6.14
N THR A 182 -7.51 -16.53 -6.41
CA THR A 182 -7.17 -17.20 -7.68
C THR A 182 -8.48 -17.57 -8.38
N ILE A 183 -8.48 -18.60 -9.22
CA ILE A 183 -9.75 -19.22 -9.65
C ILE A 183 -10.57 -19.70 -8.42
N ASN A 184 -9.90 -19.92 -7.28
CA ASN A 184 -10.50 -20.09 -5.96
C ASN A 184 -9.87 -19.12 -4.93
N ASP A 185 -10.59 -18.76 -3.88
CA ASP A 185 -10.05 -17.96 -2.78
C ASP A 185 -9.14 -18.83 -1.90
N ILE A 186 -7.92 -18.37 -1.64
CA ILE A 186 -6.91 -19.10 -0.86
C ILE A 186 -6.44 -18.22 0.28
N GLN A 187 -6.41 -18.81 1.49
CA GLN A 187 -5.78 -18.23 2.66
C GLN A 187 -4.43 -18.90 2.89
N MET A 188 -3.37 -18.10 2.98
CA MET A 188 -2.03 -18.57 3.28
C MET A 188 -1.55 -18.02 4.62
N GLN A 189 -1.00 -18.87 5.48
CA GLN A 189 -0.33 -18.47 6.70
C GLN A 189 1.10 -19.02 6.73
N GLY A 190 2.07 -18.19 7.10
CA GLY A 190 3.47 -18.57 7.19
C GLY A 190 4.25 -17.72 8.19
N ALA A 191 5.50 -18.10 8.44
CA ALA A 191 6.41 -17.32 9.26
C ALA A 191 6.91 -16.09 8.48
N ALA A 192 7.29 -15.03 9.21
CA ALA A 192 7.84 -13.82 8.61
C ALA A 192 9.16 -14.04 7.84
N SER A 193 9.85 -15.17 8.06
CA SER A 193 11.05 -15.58 7.32
C SER A 193 10.77 -16.33 6.02
N ASP A 194 9.51 -16.69 5.75
CA ASP A 194 9.18 -17.59 4.65
C ASP A 194 9.26 -16.86 3.30
N ARG A 195 10.02 -17.43 2.37
CA ARG A 195 10.23 -16.83 1.04
C ARG A 195 8.92 -16.62 0.27
N SER A 196 7.96 -17.52 0.40
CA SER A 196 6.63 -17.43 -0.22
C SER A 196 5.83 -16.24 0.33
N ILE A 197 5.87 -16.02 1.65
CA ILE A 197 5.27 -14.84 2.29
C ILE A 197 5.91 -13.56 1.78
N HIS A 198 7.25 -13.49 1.72
CA HIS A 198 7.96 -12.33 1.18
C HIS A 198 7.55 -12.02 -0.26
N ALA A 199 7.43 -13.04 -1.11
CA ALA A 199 7.07 -12.85 -2.50
C ALA A 199 5.60 -12.38 -2.67
N LEU A 200 4.66 -12.91 -1.86
CA LEU A 200 3.29 -12.39 -1.84
C LEU A 200 3.21 -10.95 -1.31
N LEU A 201 4.02 -10.59 -0.30
CA LEU A 201 4.09 -9.21 0.19
C LEU A 201 4.63 -8.26 -0.89
N GLN A 202 5.69 -8.64 -1.62
CA GLN A 202 6.21 -7.86 -2.74
C GLN A 202 5.15 -7.66 -3.83
N GLN A 203 4.38 -8.72 -4.14
CA GLN A 203 3.29 -8.66 -5.09
C GLN A 203 2.14 -7.75 -4.60
N ALA A 204 1.76 -7.85 -3.33
CA ALA A 204 0.75 -6.98 -2.73
C ALA A 204 1.14 -5.51 -2.79
N VAL A 205 2.42 -5.21 -2.62
CA VAL A 205 2.96 -3.85 -2.69
C VAL A 205 2.93 -3.30 -4.12
N LEU A 206 3.30 -4.11 -5.12
CA LEU A 206 3.48 -3.68 -6.51
C LEU A 206 2.22 -3.70 -7.36
N ALA A 207 1.41 -4.75 -7.23
CA ALA A 207 0.43 -5.11 -8.25
C ALA A 207 -1.01 -5.07 -7.76
N ASN A 208 -1.25 -4.75 -6.48
CA ASN A 208 -2.60 -4.65 -5.96
C ASN A 208 -3.22 -3.29 -6.33
N GLU A 209 -4.49 -3.27 -6.68
CA GLU A 209 -5.22 -2.02 -6.98
C GLU A 209 -5.74 -1.33 -5.71
N ASP A 210 -5.99 -2.09 -4.64
CA ASP A 210 -6.49 -1.57 -3.37
C ASP A 210 -5.37 -0.93 -2.55
N TYR A 211 -5.48 0.40 -2.39
CA TYR A 211 -4.59 1.21 -1.56
C TYR A 211 -4.40 0.64 -0.14
N ASN A 212 -5.46 0.17 0.50
CA ASN A 212 -5.42 -0.32 1.87
C ASN A 212 -4.56 -1.58 1.98
N VAL A 213 -4.69 -2.49 1.02
CA VAL A 213 -3.90 -3.71 0.95
C VAL A 213 -2.43 -3.37 0.73
N ARG A 214 -2.12 -2.45 -0.19
CA ARG A 214 -0.74 -2.01 -0.44
C ARG A 214 -0.11 -1.36 0.78
N LEU A 215 -0.85 -0.47 1.44
CA LEU A 215 -0.39 0.21 2.66
C LEU A 215 -0.16 -0.80 3.78
N GLN A 216 -1.08 -1.75 3.95
CA GLN A 216 -0.96 -2.80 4.95
C GLN A 216 0.22 -3.75 4.66
N ALA A 217 0.46 -4.06 3.38
CA ALA A 217 1.64 -4.81 2.95
C ALA A 217 2.93 -4.07 3.33
N LEU A 218 3.02 -2.76 3.04
CA LEU A 218 4.17 -1.94 3.43
C LEU A 218 4.35 -1.83 4.95
N LYS A 219 3.26 -1.71 5.72
CA LYS A 219 3.31 -1.72 7.18
C LYS A 219 3.82 -3.06 7.71
N THR A 220 3.36 -4.16 7.13
CA THR A 220 3.80 -5.52 7.49
C THR A 220 5.27 -5.70 7.16
N VAL A 221 5.70 -5.33 5.95
CA VAL A 221 7.10 -5.32 5.53
C VAL A 221 7.97 -4.53 6.52
N ARG A 222 7.53 -3.35 6.95
CA ARG A 222 8.25 -2.55 7.95
C ARG A 222 8.37 -3.27 9.29
N ALA A 223 7.28 -3.88 9.77
CA ALA A 223 7.27 -4.59 11.03
C ALA A 223 8.22 -5.80 11.01
N VAL A 224 8.23 -6.55 9.90
CA VAL A 224 9.17 -7.65 9.67
C VAL A 224 10.60 -7.12 9.59
N ALA A 225 10.85 -6.00 8.92
CA ALA A 225 12.17 -5.38 8.83
C ALA A 225 12.74 -4.97 10.19
N HIS A 226 11.89 -4.56 11.14
CA HIS A 226 12.33 -4.28 12.51
C HIS A 226 12.79 -5.53 13.27
N GLN A 227 12.18 -6.70 13.02
CA GLN A 227 12.49 -7.94 13.73
C GLN A 227 13.63 -8.72 13.07
N THR A 228 13.61 -8.80 11.74
CA THR A 228 14.56 -9.59 10.95
C THR A 228 15.12 -8.75 9.78
N PRO A 229 15.94 -7.71 10.03
CA PRO A 229 16.47 -6.86 8.97
C PRO A 229 17.29 -7.61 7.93
N ALA A 230 17.98 -8.68 8.33
CA ALA A 230 18.82 -9.50 7.46
C ALA A 230 18.02 -10.38 6.46
N ALA A 231 16.70 -10.52 6.65
CA ALA A 231 15.84 -11.23 5.71
C ALA A 231 15.53 -10.41 4.44
N PHE A 232 15.88 -9.13 4.44
CA PHE A 232 15.64 -8.23 3.31
C PHE A 232 16.86 -8.18 2.40
N ASP A 233 16.69 -8.73 1.20
CA ASP A 233 17.69 -8.73 0.14
C ASP A 233 17.44 -7.61 -0.88
N ASP A 234 18.30 -7.60 -1.90
CA ASP A 234 18.27 -6.62 -3.00
C ASP A 234 16.94 -6.62 -3.78
N SER A 235 16.17 -7.71 -3.72
CA SER A 235 14.87 -7.78 -4.42
C SER A 235 13.87 -6.79 -3.84
N TYR A 236 13.88 -6.59 -2.52
CA TYR A 236 13.05 -5.56 -1.89
C TYR A 236 13.47 -4.15 -2.28
N LEU A 237 14.78 -3.89 -2.41
CA LEU A 237 15.28 -2.58 -2.85
C LEU A 237 14.83 -2.26 -4.29
N GLN A 238 14.72 -3.26 -5.16
CA GLN A 238 14.14 -3.08 -6.51
C GLN A 238 12.66 -2.70 -6.44
N VAL A 239 11.87 -3.41 -5.62
CA VAL A 239 10.46 -3.08 -5.38
C VAL A 239 10.30 -1.64 -4.85
N PHE A 240 11.09 -1.27 -3.84
CA PHE A 240 11.06 0.08 -3.26
C PHE A 240 11.48 1.15 -4.26
N ASN A 241 12.52 0.90 -5.04
CA ASN A 241 12.93 1.79 -6.12
C ASN A 241 11.81 1.99 -7.15
N GLN A 242 11.08 0.92 -7.49
CA GLN A 242 9.95 1.03 -8.40
C GLN A 242 8.86 1.93 -7.82
N ILE A 243 8.46 1.73 -6.57
CA ILE A 243 7.44 2.56 -5.90
C ILE A 243 7.89 4.02 -5.81
N LEU A 244 9.12 4.28 -5.37
CA LEU A 244 9.63 5.64 -5.20
C LEU A 244 9.62 6.45 -6.50
N ASN A 245 9.74 5.79 -7.66
CA ASN A 245 9.80 6.43 -8.97
C ASN A 245 8.49 6.40 -9.76
N GLN A 246 7.62 5.41 -9.53
CA GLN A 246 6.43 5.17 -10.37
C GLN A 246 5.12 5.40 -9.63
N GLU A 247 5.12 5.30 -8.29
CA GLU A 247 3.91 5.50 -7.51
C GLU A 247 3.50 6.97 -7.52
N THR A 248 2.20 7.23 -7.64
CA THR A 248 1.66 8.59 -7.58
C THR A 248 1.32 8.98 -6.15
N ASP A 249 0.92 8.02 -5.31
CA ASP A 249 0.59 8.28 -3.91
C ASP A 249 1.83 8.60 -3.07
N LEU A 250 1.91 9.84 -2.58
CA LEU A 250 3.00 10.32 -1.72
C LEU A 250 3.06 9.55 -0.39
N GLY A 251 1.92 9.09 0.14
CA GLY A 251 1.84 8.34 1.39
C GLY A 251 2.56 7.00 1.30
N LEU A 252 2.34 6.24 0.23
CA LEU A 252 3.01 4.98 -0.04
C LEU A 252 4.52 5.19 -0.25
N ARG A 253 4.91 6.23 -1.00
CA ARG A 253 6.33 6.58 -1.20
C ARG A 253 7.04 6.94 0.11
N LEU A 254 6.39 7.73 0.96
CA LEU A 254 6.91 8.05 2.31
C LEU A 254 6.97 6.82 3.21
N GLN A 255 6.00 5.91 3.10
CA GLN A 255 6.01 4.66 3.84
C GLN A 255 7.20 3.77 3.44
N VAL A 256 7.55 3.75 2.15
CA VAL A 256 8.77 3.08 1.67
C VAL A 256 10.02 3.69 2.32
N LEU A 257 10.14 5.02 2.37
CA LEU A 257 11.30 5.65 3.03
C LEU A 257 11.40 5.30 4.52
N LYS A 258 10.28 5.15 5.22
CA LYS A 258 10.26 4.65 6.61
C LYS A 258 10.73 3.20 6.76
N ILE A 259 10.58 2.38 5.72
CA ILE A 259 11.13 1.02 5.69
C ILE A 259 12.64 1.09 5.46
N LEU A 260 13.08 1.88 4.47
CA LEU A 260 14.50 2.06 4.16
C LEU A 260 15.32 2.50 5.37
N ASP A 261 14.72 3.30 6.27
CA ASP A 261 15.35 3.78 7.50
C ASP A 261 15.81 2.65 8.44
N VAL A 262 15.12 1.49 8.41
CA VAL A 262 15.37 0.37 9.33
C VAL A 262 16.18 -0.76 8.71
N LEU A 263 16.41 -0.71 7.39
CA LEU A 263 17.17 -1.72 6.67
C LEU A 263 18.69 -1.61 6.94
N PRO A 264 19.45 -2.70 6.77
CA PRO A 264 20.91 -2.68 6.89
C PRO A 264 21.55 -1.62 5.98
N TRP A 265 22.52 -0.85 6.51
CA TRP A 265 23.22 0.19 5.75
C TRP A 265 24.19 -0.44 4.75
N ASN A 266 23.90 -0.33 3.46
CA ASN A 266 24.73 -0.87 2.38
C ASN A 266 24.77 0.08 1.16
N GLU A 267 25.65 -0.20 0.20
CA GLU A 267 25.88 0.68 -0.97
C GLU A 267 24.65 0.83 -1.88
N GLN A 268 23.80 -0.20 -1.97
CA GLN A 268 22.57 -0.13 -2.77
C GLN A 268 21.53 0.78 -2.10
N LEU A 269 21.34 0.66 -0.79
CA LEU A 269 20.47 1.55 -0.01
C LEU A 269 20.95 3.00 -0.10
N LYS A 270 22.26 3.24 0.02
CA LYS A 270 22.86 4.57 -0.19
C LYS A 270 22.52 5.12 -1.56
N THR A 271 22.75 4.33 -2.60
CA THR A 271 22.49 4.72 -3.99
C THR A 271 21.02 5.06 -4.18
N LEU A 272 20.11 4.25 -3.63
CA LEU A 272 18.67 4.50 -3.69
C LEU A 272 18.30 5.81 -2.98
N LEU A 273 18.77 6.05 -1.76
CA LEU A 273 18.48 7.29 -1.02
C LEU A 273 19.07 8.53 -1.70
N GLN A 274 20.28 8.43 -2.27
CA GLN A 274 20.87 9.52 -3.04
C GLN A 274 20.07 9.81 -4.32
N GLN A 275 19.59 8.77 -5.01
CA GLN A 275 18.68 8.97 -6.14
C GLN A 275 17.39 9.63 -5.69
N VAL A 276 16.86 9.26 -4.52
CA VAL A 276 15.67 9.91 -3.98
C VAL A 276 15.90 11.40 -3.75
N LEU A 277 17.03 11.73 -3.11
CA LEU A 277 17.46 13.09 -2.84
C LEU A 277 17.67 13.91 -4.11
N ILE A 278 18.19 13.33 -5.20
CA ILE A 278 18.54 14.11 -6.40
C ILE A 278 17.37 14.23 -7.38
N LYS A 279 16.57 13.18 -7.55
CA LYS A 279 15.62 13.07 -8.68
C LYS A 279 14.19 13.48 -8.35
N ASN A 280 13.78 13.49 -7.08
CA ASN A 280 12.37 13.71 -6.74
C ASN A 280 12.05 15.19 -6.57
N SER A 281 10.90 15.59 -7.11
CA SER A 281 10.41 16.96 -7.03
C SER A 281 9.84 17.32 -5.66
N GLU A 282 9.40 16.32 -4.90
CA GLU A 282 8.69 16.47 -3.64
C GLU A 282 9.66 16.61 -2.47
N ASP A 283 9.65 17.79 -1.84
CA ASP A 283 10.51 18.12 -0.69
C ASP A 283 10.45 17.08 0.42
N ALA A 284 9.27 16.56 0.76
CA ALA A 284 9.10 15.59 1.82
C ALA A 284 9.91 14.30 1.61
N LEU A 285 10.01 13.83 0.35
CA LEU A 285 10.79 12.64 0.01
C LEU A 285 12.29 12.93 0.08
N ARG A 286 12.72 14.07 -0.47
CA ARG A 286 14.12 14.51 -0.41
C ARG A 286 14.59 14.72 1.02
N ILE A 287 13.78 15.37 1.86
CA ILE A 287 14.07 15.61 3.28
C ILE A 287 14.22 14.29 4.04
N ALA A 288 13.30 13.34 3.82
CA ALA A 288 13.36 12.04 4.48
C ALA A 288 14.63 11.27 4.08
N ALA A 289 14.97 11.24 2.79
CA ALA A 289 16.20 10.59 2.31
C ALA A 289 17.47 11.28 2.83
N PHE A 290 17.51 12.61 2.79
CA PHE A 290 18.61 13.42 3.31
C PHE A 290 18.87 13.15 4.80
N ARG A 291 17.80 13.11 5.60
CA ARG A 291 17.90 12.79 7.03
C ARG A 291 18.51 11.42 7.25
N THR A 292 17.98 10.38 6.61
CA THR A 292 18.51 9.01 6.77
C THR A 292 19.98 8.92 6.33
N ILE A 293 20.39 9.60 5.24
CA ILE A 293 21.81 9.62 4.83
C ILE A 293 22.68 10.32 5.89
N THR A 294 22.28 11.51 6.34
CA THR A 294 23.10 12.31 7.27
C THR A 294 23.19 11.73 8.67
N GLU A 295 22.20 10.94 9.10
CA GLU A 295 22.20 10.26 10.40
C GLU A 295 23.02 8.96 10.40
N ARG A 296 23.13 8.29 9.24
CA ARG A 296 23.70 6.94 9.15
C ARG A 296 25.06 6.88 8.45
N GLU A 297 25.39 7.85 7.60
CA GLU A 297 26.67 7.85 6.90
C GLU A 297 27.84 8.21 7.85
N SER A 298 28.71 7.24 8.08
CA SER A 298 29.88 7.40 8.94
C SER A 298 31.11 7.91 8.19
N LYS A 299 31.19 7.68 6.87
CA LYS A 299 32.36 8.07 6.08
C LYS A 299 32.29 9.56 5.75
N LYS A 300 33.21 10.31 6.34
CA LYS A 300 33.25 11.77 6.22
C LYS A 300 33.34 12.24 4.76
N ASP A 301 34.14 11.59 3.93
CA ASP A 301 34.31 11.98 2.53
C ASP A 301 33.01 11.81 1.72
N GLU A 302 32.34 10.66 1.88
CA GLU A 302 31.05 10.37 1.21
C GLU A 302 29.95 11.32 1.70
N LEU A 303 29.90 11.59 3.01
CA LEU A 303 28.96 12.54 3.60
C LEU A 303 29.21 13.97 3.08
N THR A 304 30.48 14.38 2.96
CA THR A 304 30.85 15.71 2.45
C THR A 304 30.41 15.90 1.00
N ASP A 305 30.58 14.89 0.14
CA ASP A 305 30.11 14.94 -1.26
C ASP A 305 28.58 15.10 -1.35
N VAL A 306 27.83 14.34 -0.55
CA VAL A 306 26.36 14.45 -0.51
C VAL A 306 25.94 15.84 -0.03
N LEU A 307 26.54 16.35 1.04
CA LEU A 307 26.21 17.67 1.60
C LEU A 307 26.53 18.80 0.62
N ALA A 308 27.68 18.75 -0.07
CA ALA A 308 28.06 19.76 -1.06
C ALA A 308 27.07 19.84 -2.23
N LYS A 309 26.54 18.69 -2.68
CA LYS A 309 25.46 18.64 -3.67
C LYS A 309 24.15 19.21 -3.11
N ALA A 310 23.81 18.84 -1.88
CA ALA A 310 22.57 19.22 -1.22
C ALA A 310 22.48 20.71 -0.84
N GLN A 311 23.59 21.45 -0.75
CA GLN A 311 23.59 22.92 -0.60
C GLN A 311 22.85 23.65 -1.74
N HIS A 312 22.74 23.01 -2.90
CA HIS A 312 22.08 23.55 -4.08
C HIS A 312 20.66 22.97 -4.29
N ASP A 313 20.12 22.21 -3.33
CA ASP A 313 18.74 21.68 -3.39
C ASP A 313 17.72 22.81 -3.47
N THR A 314 16.50 22.59 -3.95
CA THR A 314 15.46 23.63 -3.96
C THR A 314 14.84 23.85 -2.57
N SER A 315 14.87 22.86 -1.69
CA SER A 315 14.30 22.91 -0.33
C SER A 315 15.17 23.72 0.61
N THR A 316 14.60 24.76 1.21
CA THR A 316 15.28 25.63 2.20
C THR A 316 15.83 24.84 3.38
N PHE A 317 15.11 23.80 3.83
CA PHE A 317 15.56 22.95 4.93
C PHE A 317 16.85 22.21 4.58
N ILE A 318 16.89 21.58 3.41
CA ILE A 318 18.04 20.79 2.95
C ILE A 318 19.27 21.69 2.77
N LYS A 319 19.11 22.85 2.12
CA LYS A 319 20.19 23.84 1.97
C LYS A 319 20.81 24.22 3.31
N TYR A 320 19.97 24.74 4.22
CA TYR A 320 20.40 25.23 5.53
C TYR A 320 21.07 24.13 6.36
N ARG A 321 20.47 22.93 6.40
CA ARG A 321 21.03 21.81 7.15
C ARG A 321 22.35 21.33 6.57
N SER A 322 22.49 21.35 5.24
CA SER A 322 23.72 20.95 4.55
C SER A 322 24.87 21.91 4.85
N GLU A 323 24.63 23.22 4.77
CA GLU A 323 25.61 24.26 5.13
C GLU A 323 26.09 24.11 6.57
N LYS A 324 25.16 23.92 7.51
CA LYS A 324 25.49 23.75 8.93
C LYS A 324 26.35 22.51 9.17
N LEU A 325 25.98 21.37 8.58
CA LEU A 325 26.74 20.12 8.75
C LEU A 325 28.14 20.22 8.13
N LEU A 326 28.30 20.87 6.97
CA LEU A 326 29.61 21.09 6.36
C LEU A 326 30.51 21.98 7.22
N GLU A 327 29.95 23.01 7.85
CA GLU A 327 30.68 23.85 8.79
C GLU A 327 31.12 23.05 10.02
N GLU A 328 30.25 22.22 10.59
CA GLU A 328 30.57 21.32 11.70
C GLU A 328 31.72 20.35 11.33
N LEU A 329 31.66 19.76 10.13
CA LEU A 329 32.71 18.87 9.62
C LEU A 329 34.04 19.59 9.42
N ARG A 330 34.05 20.82 8.88
CA ARG A 330 35.27 21.63 8.73
C ARG A 330 35.87 22.03 10.08
N ASN A 331 35.04 22.41 11.04
CA ASN A 331 35.49 22.82 12.37
C ASN A 331 36.06 21.64 13.17
N SER A 332 35.54 20.43 12.96
CA SER A 332 36.11 19.20 13.53
C SER A 332 37.53 18.89 13.01
N GLU A 333 37.87 19.32 11.79
CA GLU A 333 39.21 19.18 11.19
C GLU A 333 40.20 20.21 11.74
N ALA A 334 39.73 21.42 12.06
CA ALA A 334 40.57 22.51 12.55
C ALA A 334 41.05 22.34 14.01
N THR A 335 40.62 21.28 14.71
CA THR A 335 41.01 21.00 16.10
C THR A 335 41.93 19.76 16.23
N PRO A 336 43.20 19.78 15.77
CA PRO A 336 44.15 18.73 16.10
C PRO A 336 44.81 19.02 17.47
N LEU A 337 44.49 18.18 18.46
CA LEU A 337 45.33 17.81 19.61
C LEU A 337 46.21 18.91 20.23
N ARG A 338 45.63 19.71 21.12
CA ARG A 338 46.38 20.23 22.28
C ARG A 338 46.42 19.12 23.34
N ARG A 339 47.22 18.07 23.10
CA ARG A 339 47.58 17.16 24.19
C ARG A 339 48.54 17.90 25.10
N GLU A 340 48.04 18.26 26.27
CA GLU A 340 48.82 18.78 27.39
C GLU A 340 49.97 17.80 27.69
N LYS A 341 51.16 18.38 27.85
CA LYS A 341 52.39 17.68 28.25
C LYS A 341 52.40 17.40 29.74
#